data_AF-A0A833DHN7-F1
#
_entry.id   AF-A0A833DHN7-F1
#
_cell.length_a   1.000
_cell.length_b   1.000
_cell.length_c   1.000
_cell.angle_alpha   90.00
_cell.angle_beta   90.00
_cell.angle_gamma   90.00
#
_symmetry.space_group_name_H-M   'P 1'
#
loop_
_entity.id
_entity.type
_entity.pdbx_description
1 polymer ?
#
loop_
_entity_poly.entity_id
_entity_poly.type
_entity_poly.pdbx_seq_one_letter_code
_entity_poly.pdbx_strand_id
1 'polypeptide(L)'
;MELWLSSKDDVGEHPADALVSTKEESFPNWASDENQIRKYQVDDGEVTDCDGRTIGAFIQIENDEGQAAALEFVGLADWLLIDCPDWKMIPLENLVAAADQTSTKLAATISNSDQLQGAAFALQRGV
;
A
#
# COMPACT_ATOMS: atom_id res chain seq x y z
N MET A 1 10.96 1.85 5.60
CA MET A 1 10.14 2.35 4.49
C MET A 1 10.41 1.45 3.30
N GLU A 2 9.37 0.85 2.73
CA GLU A 2 9.44 -0.01 1.54
C GLU A 2 8.91 0.76 0.33
N LEU A 3 9.47 0.52 -0.86
CA LEU A 3 8.96 1.06 -2.12
C LEU A 3 8.14 0.00 -2.86
N TRP A 4 6.88 0.31 -3.12
CA TRP A 4 5.96 -0.57 -3.86
C TRP A 4 5.63 0.07 -5.20
N LEU A 5 5.70 -0.72 -6.28
CA LEU A 5 5.35 -0.26 -7.62
C LEU A 5 4.08 -0.96 -8.13
N SER A 6 3.25 -0.19 -8.83
CA SER A 6 2.11 -0.72 -9.58
C SER A 6 2.62 -1.37 -10.86
N SER A 7 2.13 -2.57 -11.18
CA SER A 7 2.54 -3.32 -12.38
C SER A 7 2.21 -2.66 -13.72
N LYS A 8 1.43 -1.57 -13.71
CA LYS A 8 1.03 -0.82 -14.92
C LYS A 8 2.18 -0.13 -15.61
N ASP A 9 3.22 0.23 -14.87
CA ASP A 9 4.35 0.99 -15.40
C ASP A 9 5.50 0.04 -15.78
N ASP A 10 5.78 -0.07 -17.08
CA ASP A 10 6.96 -0.77 -17.59
C ASP A 10 8.20 0.11 -17.38
N VAL A 11 8.64 0.22 -16.12
CA VAL A 11 9.80 1.04 -15.74
C VAL A 11 11.07 0.21 -15.89
N GLY A 12 12.02 0.72 -16.67
CA GLY A 12 13.31 0.07 -17.00
C GLY A 12 14.34 0.02 -15.86
N GLU A 13 13.97 0.27 -14.61
CA GLU A 13 14.83 0.09 -13.44
C GLU A 13 14.02 -0.45 -12.25
N HIS A 14 14.70 -1.17 -11.34
CA HIS A 14 14.10 -2.05 -10.32
C HIS A 14 14.17 -1.53 -8.87
N PRO A 15 13.78 -0.29 -8.54
CA PRO A 15 13.92 0.20 -7.16
C PRO A 15 12.84 -0.32 -6.19
N ALA A 16 12.07 -1.37 -6.53
CA ALA A 16 10.91 -1.82 -5.75
C ALA A 16 11.21 -3.00 -4.82
N ASP A 17 10.73 -2.91 -3.58
CA ASP A 17 10.71 -3.99 -2.59
C ASP A 17 9.52 -4.94 -2.80
N ALA A 18 8.46 -4.46 -3.45
CA ALA A 18 7.26 -5.22 -3.77
C ALA A 18 6.51 -4.66 -4.99
N LEU A 19 5.69 -5.52 -5.60
CA LEU A 19 4.80 -5.20 -6.69
C LEU A 19 3.35 -5.44 -6.29
N VAL A 20 2.48 -4.52 -6.69
CA VAL A 20 1.04 -4.66 -6.57
C VAL A 20 0.40 -4.64 -7.94
N SER A 21 -0.59 -5.50 -8.15
CA SER A 21 -1.33 -5.60 -9.41
C SER A 21 -2.81 -5.86 -9.14
N THR A 22 -3.67 -5.45 -10.06
CA THR A 22 -5.07 -5.92 -10.03
C THR A 22 -5.12 -7.35 -10.54
N LYS A 23 -6.13 -8.13 -10.13
CA LYS A 23 -6.27 -9.54 -10.55
C LYS A 23 -6.32 -9.75 -12.08
N GLU A 24 -6.75 -8.73 -12.82
CA GLU A 24 -6.85 -8.76 -14.28
C GLU A 24 -5.50 -8.50 -14.98
N GLU A 25 -4.51 -8.00 -14.24
CA GLU A 25 -3.21 -7.60 -14.76
C GLU A 25 -2.14 -8.64 -14.45
N SER A 26 -1.25 -8.84 -15.41
CA SER A 26 -0.07 -9.68 -15.23
C SER A 26 1.10 -8.84 -14.74
N PHE A 27 1.91 -9.40 -13.84
CA PHE A 27 3.16 -8.76 -13.45
C PHE A 27 4.11 -8.61 -14.64
N PRO A 28 4.93 -7.55 -14.66
CA PRO A 28 5.86 -7.32 -15.75
C PRO A 28 6.94 -8.41 -15.82
N ASN A 29 7.49 -8.64 -17.01
CA ASN A 29 8.44 -9.73 -17.26
C ASN A 29 9.72 -9.66 -16.41
N TRP A 30 10.11 -8.46 -15.98
CA TRP A 30 11.29 -8.26 -15.12
C TRP A 30 11.05 -8.69 -13.67
N ALA A 31 9.79 -8.90 -13.28
CA ALA A 31 9.42 -9.42 -11.97
C ALA A 31 9.41 -10.96 -11.94
N SER A 32 10.27 -11.63 -12.71
CA SER A 32 10.44 -13.08 -12.68
C SER A 32 10.84 -13.57 -11.28
N ASP A 33 10.58 -14.86 -11.00
CA ASP A 33 10.84 -15.46 -9.69
C ASP A 33 12.32 -15.41 -9.26
N GLU A 34 13.24 -15.19 -10.21
CA GLU A 34 14.67 -15.01 -9.95
C GLU A 34 14.97 -13.74 -9.14
N ASN A 35 14.16 -12.69 -9.25
CA ASN A 35 14.38 -11.42 -8.57
C ASN A 35 13.84 -11.37 -7.13
N GLN A 36 13.14 -12.41 -6.66
CA GLN A 36 12.59 -12.54 -5.29
C GLN A 36 11.74 -11.34 -4.82
N ILE A 37 11.23 -10.52 -5.75
CA ILE A 37 10.37 -9.38 -5.43
C ILE A 37 9.03 -9.91 -4.95
N ARG A 38 8.53 -9.37 -3.83
CA ARG A 38 7.22 -9.72 -3.28
C ARG A 38 6.13 -9.24 -4.23
N LYS A 39 5.14 -10.09 -4.48
CA LYS A 39 4.03 -9.82 -5.41
C LYS A 39 2.73 -9.92 -4.65
N TYR A 40 1.89 -8.91 -4.82
CA TYR A 40 0.57 -8.83 -4.20
C TYR A 40 -0.48 -8.54 -5.25
N GLN A 41 -1.64 -9.17 -5.10
CA GLN A 41 -2.81 -8.91 -5.92
C GLN A 41 -3.85 -8.16 -5.10
N VAL A 42 -4.54 -7.21 -5.76
CA VAL A 42 -5.69 -6.51 -5.21
C VAL A 42 -6.93 -6.92 -6.00
N ASP A 43 -7.96 -7.40 -5.28
CA ASP A 43 -9.26 -7.78 -5.83
C ASP A 43 -10.35 -7.37 -4.84
N ASP A 44 -11.29 -6.52 -5.28
CA ASP A 44 -12.40 -6.03 -4.45
C ASP A 44 -12.00 -5.49 -3.05
N GLY A 45 -10.84 -4.82 -2.97
CA GLY A 45 -10.30 -4.30 -1.71
C GLY A 45 -9.54 -5.32 -0.86
N GLU A 46 -9.51 -6.59 -1.24
CA GLU A 46 -8.68 -7.62 -0.60
C GLU A 46 -7.26 -7.56 -1.16
N VAL A 47 -6.24 -7.72 -0.30
CA VAL A 47 -4.83 -7.82 -0.69
C VAL A 47 -4.35 -9.25 -0.43
N THR A 48 -3.90 -9.93 -1.47
CA THR A 48 -3.51 -11.34 -1.43
C THR A 48 -2.06 -11.53 -1.86
N ASP A 49 -1.33 -12.45 -1.24
CA ASP A 49 0.01 -12.86 -1.67
C ASP A 49 -0.03 -13.88 -2.82
N CYS A 50 1.15 -14.29 -3.32
CA CYS A 50 1.27 -15.29 -4.38
C CYS A 50 0.84 -16.71 -3.97
N ASP A 51 0.74 -17.00 -2.67
CA ASP A 51 0.22 -18.27 -2.14
C ASP A 51 -1.32 -18.26 -2.06
N GLY A 52 -1.97 -17.13 -2.39
CA GLY A 52 -3.41 -16.96 -2.30
C GLY A 52 -3.90 -16.63 -0.89
N ARG A 53 -3.01 -16.21 0.02
CA ARG A 53 -3.38 -15.82 1.38
C ARG A 53 -3.73 -14.34 1.44
N THR A 54 -4.86 -14.03 2.06
CA THR A 54 -5.24 -12.66 2.39
C THR A 54 -4.29 -12.11 3.45
N ILE A 55 -3.58 -11.04 3.12
CA ILE A 55 -2.62 -10.38 4.01
C ILE A 55 -3.09 -8.98 4.43
N GLY A 56 -4.17 -8.47 3.83
CA GLY A 56 -4.53 -7.08 4.04
C GLY A 56 -5.71 -6.58 3.24
N ALA A 57 -5.87 -5.27 3.29
CA ALA A 57 -6.91 -4.54 2.58
C ALA A 57 -6.36 -3.33 1.82
N PHE A 58 -6.98 -3.03 0.69
CA PHE A 58 -6.81 -1.79 -0.07
C PHE A 58 -8.01 -0.88 0.20
N ILE A 59 -7.74 0.32 0.71
CA ILE A 59 -8.78 1.26 1.15
C ILE A 59 -8.52 2.64 0.57
N GLN A 60 -9.52 3.19 -0.11
CA GLN A 60 -9.51 4.58 -0.53
C GLN A 60 -10.03 5.48 0.60
N ILE A 61 -9.25 6.49 0.99
CA ILE A 61 -9.59 7.44 2.04
C ILE A 61 -9.91 8.78 1.41
N GLU A 62 -11.19 8.99 1.10
CA GLU A 62 -11.70 10.26 0.57
C GLU A 62 -12.34 11.13 1.67
N ASN A 63 -12.73 10.51 2.78
CA ASN A 63 -13.47 11.13 3.88
C ASN A 63 -13.25 10.38 5.21
N ASP A 64 -13.94 10.83 6.27
CA ASP A 64 -13.88 10.23 7.61
C ASP A 64 -14.35 8.77 7.65
N GLU A 65 -15.28 8.37 6.78
CA GLU A 65 -15.81 7.00 6.71
C GLU A 65 -14.74 6.04 6.19
N GLY A 66 -14.01 6.43 5.14
CA GLY A 66 -12.86 5.67 4.63
C GLY A 66 -11.73 5.56 5.66
N GLN A 67 -11.48 6.62 6.43
CA GLN A 67 -10.50 6.57 7.52
C GLN A 67 -10.96 5.63 8.66
N ALA A 68 -12.24 5.68 9.05
CA ALA A 68 -12.80 4.80 10.06
C ALA A 68 -12.68 3.33 9.63
N ALA A 69 -13.02 3.02 8.37
CA ALA A 69 -12.83 1.69 7.81
C ALA A 69 -11.36 1.24 7.89
N ALA A 70 -10.40 2.10 7.52
CA ALA A 70 -8.98 1.76 7.61
C ALA A 70 -8.51 1.48 9.05
N LEU A 71 -9.03 2.22 10.04
CA LEU A 71 -8.72 1.99 11.45
C LEU A 71 -9.22 0.64 11.96
N GLU A 72 -10.34 0.13 11.44
CA GLU A 72 -10.89 -1.18 11.85
C GLU A 72 -9.96 -2.36 11.49
N PHE A 73 -9.12 -2.20 10.46
CA PHE A 73 -8.16 -3.22 10.04
C PHE A 73 -6.82 -3.14 10.78
N VAL A 74 -6.55 -2.05 11.51
CA VAL A 74 -5.30 -1.89 12.26
C VAL A 74 -5.24 -2.93 13.40
N GLY A 75 -4.14 -3.67 13.44
CA GLY A 75 -3.95 -4.81 14.35
C GLY A 75 -4.55 -6.13 13.85
N LEU A 76 -5.30 -6.14 12.74
CA LEU A 76 -5.86 -7.34 12.11
C LEU A 76 -5.15 -7.71 10.81
N ALA A 77 -4.81 -6.71 9.99
CA ALA A 77 -4.13 -6.89 8.71
C ALA A 77 -2.61 -6.84 8.87
N ASP A 78 -1.87 -7.61 8.05
CA ASP A 78 -0.42 -7.45 7.94
C ASP A 78 -0.08 -6.18 7.15
N TRP A 79 -0.87 -5.89 6.11
CA TRP A 79 -0.73 -4.70 5.28
C TRP A 79 -2.05 -3.95 5.10
N LEU A 80 -1.98 -2.62 5.18
CA LEU A 80 -3.02 -1.72 4.71
C LEU A 80 -2.46 -0.88 3.57
N LEU A 81 -2.99 -1.10 2.38
CA LEU A 81 -2.70 -0.29 1.21
C LEU A 81 -3.73 0.84 1.17
N ILE A 82 -3.25 2.06 1.23
CA ILE A 82 -4.08 3.26 1.34
C ILE A 82 -3.94 4.06 0.06
N ASP A 83 -5.05 4.41 -0.56
CA ASP A 83 -5.11 5.42 -1.60
C ASP A 83 -5.79 6.66 -1.04
N CYS A 84 -5.04 7.75 -0.94
CA CYS A 84 -5.51 9.01 -0.37
C CYS A 84 -5.33 10.09 -1.44
N PRO A 85 -6.40 10.52 -2.13
CA PRO A 85 -6.25 11.54 -3.16
C PRO A 85 -5.85 12.92 -2.59
N ASP A 86 -6.27 13.24 -1.36
CA ASP A 86 -5.95 14.51 -0.67
C ASP A 86 -5.17 14.31 0.63
N TRP A 87 -3.85 14.47 0.55
CA TRP A 87 -2.90 14.32 1.67
C TRP A 87 -2.85 15.52 2.62
N LYS A 88 -3.72 16.53 2.44
CA LYS A 88 -3.77 17.68 3.36
C LYS A 88 -4.48 17.35 4.67
N MET A 89 -5.26 16.28 4.71
CA MET A 89 -5.93 15.87 5.93
C MET A 89 -4.99 15.04 6.84
N ILE A 90 -5.34 14.97 8.13
CA ILE A 90 -4.71 14.18 9.21
C ILE A 90 -4.91 12.63 9.13
N PRO A 91 -5.60 11.98 8.15
CA PRO A 91 -5.87 10.54 8.19
C PRO A 91 -4.63 9.67 8.32
N LEU A 92 -3.56 10.00 7.61
CA LEU A 92 -2.38 9.14 7.62
C LEU A 92 -1.64 9.24 8.96
N GLU A 93 -1.57 10.41 9.59
CA GLU A 93 -0.97 10.55 10.93
C GLU A 93 -1.76 9.75 11.97
N ASN A 94 -3.09 9.77 11.89
CA ASN A 94 -3.95 8.98 12.77
C ASN A 94 -3.76 7.47 12.56
N LEU A 95 -3.68 7.03 11.30
CA LEU A 95 -3.46 5.62 10.96
C LEU A 95 -2.06 5.17 11.38
N VAL A 96 -1.04 6.00 11.17
CA VAL A 96 0.33 5.76 11.64
C VAL A 96 0.35 5.63 13.15
N ALA A 97 -0.28 6.55 13.88
CA ALA A 97 -0.34 6.49 15.34
C ALA A 97 -1.11 5.26 15.85
N ALA A 98 -2.17 4.85 15.16
CA ALA A 98 -2.90 3.63 15.48
C ALA A 98 -2.06 2.36 15.21
N ALA A 99 -1.26 2.38 14.14
CA ALA A 99 -0.44 1.25 13.71
C ALA A 99 0.86 1.09 14.53
N ASP A 100 1.38 2.16 15.14
CA ASP A 100 2.67 2.25 15.86
C ASP A 100 2.88 1.17 16.95
N GLN A 101 1.81 0.56 17.45
CA GLN A 101 1.87 -0.50 18.47
C GLN A 101 1.28 -1.83 18.00
N THR A 102 1.20 -2.02 16.68
CA THR A 102 0.64 -3.23 16.04
C THR A 102 1.62 -3.84 15.04
N SER A 103 1.28 -5.01 14.51
CA SER A 103 2.02 -5.62 13.40
C SER A 103 1.61 -5.09 12.02
N THR A 104 0.58 -4.24 11.95
CA THR A 104 0.04 -3.73 10.69
C THR A 104 0.98 -2.71 10.07
N LYS A 105 1.35 -2.95 8.81
CA LYS A 105 2.18 -2.05 8.01
C LYS A 105 1.31 -1.23 7.08
N LEU A 106 1.72 0.01 6.82
CA LEU A 106 1.02 0.93 5.93
C LEU A 106 1.80 1.12 4.63
N ALA A 107 1.11 1.01 3.49
CA ALA A 107 1.61 1.38 2.19
C ALA A 107 0.70 2.46 1.59
N ALA A 108 1.27 3.54 1.05
CA ALA A 108 0.52 4.64 0.47
C ALA A 108 0.65 4.64 -1.06
N THR A 109 -0.47 4.76 -1.77
CA THR A 109 -0.49 4.94 -3.22
C THR A 109 -0.18 6.40 -3.55
N ILE A 110 0.82 6.62 -4.40
CA ILE A 110 1.22 7.95 -4.86
C ILE A 110 0.94 8.05 -6.35
N SER A 111 -0.06 8.84 -6.72
CA SER A 111 -0.50 8.98 -8.12
C SER A 111 0.07 10.23 -8.80
N ASN A 112 0.64 11.17 -8.03
CA ASN A 112 1.35 12.33 -8.57
C ASN A 112 2.44 12.83 -7.61
N SER A 113 3.38 13.64 -8.12
CA SER A 113 4.55 14.11 -7.36
C SER A 113 4.19 14.98 -6.15
N ASP A 114 3.06 15.69 -6.17
CA ASP A 114 2.68 16.62 -5.11
C ASP A 114 2.26 15.86 -3.83
N GLN A 115 1.79 14.62 -4.00
CA GLN A 115 1.42 13.71 -2.91
C GLN A 115 2.63 13.13 -2.18
N LEU A 116 3.77 13.00 -2.87
CA LEU A 116 4.96 12.30 -2.37
C LEU A 116 5.45 12.89 -1.05
N GLN A 117 5.54 14.22 -0.95
CA GLN A 117 6.06 14.88 0.24
C GLN A 117 5.13 14.66 1.45
N GLY A 118 3.81 14.75 1.26
CA GLY A 118 2.82 14.53 2.33
C GLY A 118 2.85 13.10 2.83
N ALA A 119 2.81 12.12 1.92
CA ALA A 119 2.88 10.71 2.27
C ALA A 119 4.21 10.33 2.94
N ALA A 120 5.35 10.78 2.40
CA ALA A 120 6.65 10.51 2.99
C ALA A 120 6.79 11.09 4.39
N PHE A 121 6.29 12.30 4.63
CA PHE A 121 6.31 12.94 5.95
C PHE A 121 5.48 12.16 6.98
N ALA A 122 4.26 11.75 6.61
CA ALA A 122 3.40 11.01 7.51
C ALA A 122 3.93 9.59 7.78
N LEU A 123 4.41 8.88 6.75
CA LEU A 123 4.99 7.53 6.90
C LEU A 123 6.35 7.53 7.63
N GLN A 124 7.12 8.63 7.61
CA GLN A 124 8.37 8.73 8.38
C GLN A 124 8.18 8.58 9.89
N ARG A 125 6.97 8.83 10.40
CA ARG A 125 6.68 8.72 11.84
C ARG A 125 6.21 7.33 12.29
N GLY A 126 5.89 6.43 11.36
CA GLY A 126 5.29 5.12 11.62
C GLY A 126 6.17 3.94 11.21
N VAL A 127 7.49 4.09 11.29
CA VAL A 127 8.48 3.07 10.91
C VAL A 127 9.06 2.38 12.14
#